data_AF-A0A8C7I168-F1
#
_entry.id   AF-A0A8C7I168-F1
#
_cell.length_a   1.000
_cell.length_b   1.000
_cell.length_c   1.000
_cell.angle_alpha   90.00
_cell.angle_beta   90.00
_cell.angle_gamma   90.00
#
_symmetry.space_group_name_H-M   'P 1'
#
loop_
_entity.id
_entity.type
_entity.pdbx_description
1 polymer ?
#
loop_
_entity_poly.entity_id
_entity_poly.type
_entity_poly.pdbx_seq_one_letter_code
_entity_poly.pdbx_strand_id
1 'polypeptide(L)'
;MLEEHEWISQERGLFGQPNTGYDFKVNNPKEAGQRLRKLEESKTRLERSVNKRAMNMLSQAEERYNDLMKKKRIVENDKSKILQTIEELDQKKKEALNIAWQKVNKDFGSIFSTLLPGADARLAPPEGCGALEGLEFKVALGNTWKENLTELSGGQRYGEIN
;
A
#
# COMPACT_ATOMS: atom_id res chain seq x y z
N MET A 1 53.81 -25.95 -35.31
CA MET A 1 54.11 -24.66 -35.98
C MET A 1 53.56 -24.51 -37.39
N LEU A 2 53.91 -25.33 -38.40
CA LEU A 2 53.26 -25.24 -39.73
C LEU A 2 51.97 -26.07 -39.84
N GLU A 3 51.80 -27.10 -39.01
CA GLU A 3 50.57 -27.91 -38.94
C GLU A 3 49.45 -27.28 -38.11
N GLU A 4 49.77 -26.35 -37.19
CA GLU A 4 48.77 -25.73 -36.30
C GLU A 4 48.11 -24.47 -36.91
N HIS A 5 48.69 -23.94 -37.98
CA HIS A 5 48.30 -22.67 -38.58
C HIS A 5 48.36 -22.78 -40.11
N GLU A 6 47.41 -23.53 -40.68
CA GLU A 6 47.30 -23.77 -42.13
C GLU A 6 47.30 -22.49 -42.99
N TRP A 7 46.75 -21.40 -42.45
CA TRP A 7 46.72 -20.08 -43.11
C TRP A 7 48.13 -19.55 -43.42
N ILE A 8 49.14 -19.92 -42.62
CA ILE A 8 50.52 -19.50 -42.86
C ILE A 8 51.01 -20.07 -44.19
N SER A 9 50.66 -21.31 -44.54
CA SER A 9 51.08 -21.93 -45.80
C SER A 9 50.42 -21.28 -47.02
N GLN A 10 49.20 -20.77 -46.87
CA GLN A 10 48.45 -20.10 -47.94
C GLN A 10 48.89 -18.64 -48.14
N GLU A 11 49.22 -17.94 -47.05
CA GLU A 11 49.48 -16.50 -47.06
C GLU A 11 50.96 -16.12 -46.95
N ARG A 12 51.87 -17.10 -46.78
CA ARG A 12 53.32 -16.89 -46.71
C ARG A 12 53.87 -16.08 -47.89
N GLY A 13 53.29 -16.23 -49.08
CA GLY A 13 53.69 -15.48 -50.27
C GLY A 13 53.46 -13.97 -50.15
N LEU A 14 52.50 -13.55 -49.33
CA LEU A 14 52.11 -12.14 -49.11
C LEU A 14 52.92 -11.48 -47.99
N PHE A 15 53.74 -12.24 -47.24
CA PHE A 15 54.51 -11.72 -46.13
C PHE A 15 55.59 -10.75 -46.61
N GLY A 16 55.58 -9.53 -46.06
CA GLY A 16 56.51 -8.47 -46.44
C GLY A 16 56.22 -7.80 -47.79
N GLN A 17 55.10 -8.13 -48.45
CA GLN A 17 54.69 -7.44 -49.68
C GLN A 17 54.13 -6.04 -49.37
N PRO A 18 54.55 -5.00 -50.12
CA PRO A 18 54.05 -3.65 -49.93
C PRO A 18 52.54 -3.58 -50.23
N ASN A 19 51.82 -2.76 -49.46
CA ASN A 19 50.36 -2.56 -49.61
C ASN A 19 49.49 -3.79 -49.27
N THR A 20 50.04 -4.74 -48.50
CA THR A 20 49.29 -5.89 -47.94
C THR A 20 49.19 -5.78 -46.41
N GLY A 21 48.27 -6.53 -45.78
CA GLY A 21 48.17 -6.61 -44.31
C GLY A 21 49.44 -7.15 -43.62
N TYR A 22 50.38 -7.71 -44.40
CA TYR A 22 51.67 -8.24 -43.96
C TYR A 22 52.85 -7.36 -44.40
N ASP A 23 52.61 -6.09 -44.73
CA ASP A 23 53.68 -5.12 -45.01
C ASP A 23 54.46 -4.82 -43.72
N PHE A 24 55.59 -5.51 -43.55
CA PHE A 24 56.45 -5.37 -42.38
C PHE A 24 57.21 -4.04 -42.31
N LYS A 25 57.20 -3.22 -43.37
CA LYS A 25 57.77 -1.87 -43.36
C LYS A 25 56.80 -0.87 -42.73
N VAL A 26 55.50 -1.04 -42.96
CA VAL A 26 54.44 -0.20 -42.38
C VAL A 26 54.00 -0.72 -41.00
N ASN A 27 53.93 -2.04 -40.83
CA ASN A 27 53.52 -2.68 -39.58
C ASN A 27 54.61 -3.67 -39.12
N ASN A 28 55.62 -3.13 -38.43
CA ASN A 28 56.75 -3.91 -37.95
C ASN A 28 56.28 -4.99 -36.94
N PRO A 29 56.48 -6.30 -37.23
CA PRO A 29 56.04 -7.39 -36.36
C PRO A 29 56.57 -7.29 -34.92
N LYS A 30 57.78 -6.74 -34.73
CA LYS A 30 58.37 -6.55 -33.40
C LYS A 30 57.63 -5.45 -32.62
N GLU A 31 57.30 -4.34 -33.27
CA GLU A 31 56.52 -3.26 -32.63
C GLU A 31 55.08 -3.68 -32.39
N ALA A 32 54.45 -4.38 -33.33
CA ALA A 32 53.11 -4.93 -33.16
C ALA A 32 53.06 -5.91 -31.98
N GLY A 33 54.07 -6.80 -31.84
CA GLY A 33 54.20 -7.69 -30.69
C GLY A 33 54.40 -6.95 -29.37
N GLN A 34 55.21 -5.88 -29.35
CA GLN A 34 55.36 -5.03 -28.16
C GLN A 34 54.08 -4.29 -27.80
N ARG A 35 53.34 -3.78 -28.78
CA ARG A 35 52.03 -3.14 -28.57
C ARG A 35 51.00 -4.13 -28.05
N LEU A 36 50.95 -5.33 -28.62
CA LEU A 36 50.09 -6.42 -28.16
C LEU A 36 50.38 -6.76 -26.69
N ARG A 37 51.66 -6.93 -26.34
CA ARG A 37 52.06 -7.23 -24.96
C ARG A 37 51.68 -6.11 -23.98
N LYS A 38 51.89 -4.84 -24.35
CA LYS A 38 51.44 -3.69 -23.52
C LYS A 38 49.91 -3.65 -23.36
N LEU A 39 49.17 -3.99 -24.42
CA LEU A 39 47.70 -4.06 -24.40
C LEU A 39 47.21 -5.22 -23.54
N GLU A 40 47.85 -6.39 -23.59
CA GLU A 40 47.56 -7.54 -22.74
C GLU A 40 47.87 -7.27 -21.27
N GLU A 41 49.00 -6.64 -20.96
CA GLU A 41 49.35 -6.21 -19.60
C GLU A 41 48.34 -5.18 -19.07
N SER A 42 47.90 -4.25 -19.92
CA SER A 42 46.86 -3.28 -19.56
C SER A 42 45.50 -3.96 -19.33
N LYS A 43 45.10 -4.87 -20.22
CA LYS A 43 43.86 -5.65 -20.11
C LYS A 43 43.86 -6.48 -18.82
N THR A 44 44.93 -7.22 -18.52
CA THR A 44 45.04 -8.04 -17.30
C THR A 44 45.03 -7.19 -16.03
N ARG A 45 45.65 -6.01 -16.04
CA ARG A 45 45.57 -5.05 -14.93
C ARG A 45 44.14 -4.54 -14.73
N LEU A 46 43.46 -4.16 -15.80
CA LEU A 46 42.06 -3.71 -15.73
C LEU A 46 41.14 -4.85 -15.30
N GLU A 47 41.34 -6.07 -15.78
CA GLU A 47 40.54 -7.24 -15.39
C GLU A 47 40.61 -7.56 -13.89
N ARG A 48 41.72 -7.23 -13.21
CA ARG A 48 41.84 -7.35 -11.75
C ARG A 48 41.08 -6.25 -11.00
N SER A 49 40.93 -5.08 -11.63
CA SER A 49 40.24 -3.91 -11.07
C SER A 49 38.75 -3.88 -11.42
N VAL A 50 38.33 -4.55 -12.49
CA VAL A 50 36.95 -4.56 -12.96
C VAL A 50 36.23 -5.75 -12.34
N ASN A 51 35.19 -5.45 -11.56
CA ASN A 51 34.28 -6.46 -11.07
C ASN A 51 33.45 -7.00 -12.25
N LYS A 52 33.88 -8.12 -12.83
CA LYS A 52 33.19 -8.79 -13.95
C LYS A 52 31.75 -9.23 -13.60
N ARG A 53 31.38 -9.27 -12.31
CA ARG A 53 30.02 -9.59 -11.83
C ARG A 53 29.14 -8.36 -11.63
N ALA A 54 29.67 -7.15 -11.83
CA ALA A 54 28.93 -5.90 -11.62
C ALA A 54 27.63 -5.84 -12.43
N MET A 55 27.64 -6.31 -13.68
CA MET A 55 26.43 -6.37 -14.51
C MET A 55 25.36 -7.28 -13.90
N ASN A 56 25.74 -8.48 -13.43
CA ASN A 56 24.80 -9.40 -12.80
C ASN A 56 24.28 -8.86 -11.46
N MET A 57 25.14 -8.21 -10.67
CA MET A 57 24.74 -7.58 -9.41
C MET A 57 23.79 -6.41 -9.64
N LEU A 58 24.01 -5.62 -10.69
CA LEU A 58 23.12 -4.53 -11.08
C LEU A 58 21.75 -5.07 -11.48
N SER A 59 21.68 -6.07 -12.35
CA SER A 59 20.41 -6.69 -12.76
C SER A 59 19.65 -7.28 -11.57
N GLN A 60 20.34 -7.95 -10.63
CA GLN A 60 19.72 -8.45 -9.41
C GLN A 60 19.20 -7.32 -8.49
N ALA A 61 19.93 -6.21 -8.41
CA ALA A 61 19.51 -5.05 -7.61
C ALA A 61 18.27 -4.38 -8.23
N GLU A 62 18.23 -4.25 -9.56
CA GLU A 62 17.08 -3.72 -10.31
C GLU A 62 15.85 -4.60 -10.15
N GLU A 63 15.99 -5.92 -10.24
CA GLU A 63 14.90 -6.88 -10.02
C GLU A 63 14.32 -6.73 -8.59
N ARG A 64 15.19 -6.74 -7.57
CA ARG A 64 14.78 -6.54 -6.17
C ARG A 64 14.10 -5.20 -5.95
N TYR A 65 14.60 -4.13 -6.58
CA TYR A 65 14.00 -2.81 -6.50
C TYR A 65 12.59 -2.81 -7.12
N ASN A 66 12.43 -3.38 -8.32
CA ASN A 66 11.14 -3.47 -8.99
C ASN A 66 10.14 -4.28 -8.18
N ASP A 67 10.56 -5.40 -7.59
CA ASP A 67 9.70 -6.21 -6.73
C ASP A 67 9.31 -5.49 -5.43
N LEU A 68 10.24 -4.75 -4.82
CA LEU A 68 9.95 -3.93 -3.65
C LEU A 68 8.96 -2.82 -3.99
N MET A 69 9.11 -2.17 -5.14
CA MET A 69 8.20 -1.14 -5.61
C MET A 69 6.80 -1.69 -5.90
N LYS A 70 6.69 -2.89 -6.48
CA LYS A 70 5.40 -3.59 -6.66
C LYS A 70 4.75 -3.86 -5.30
N LYS A 71 5.50 -4.43 -4.34
CA LYS A 71 4.99 -4.72 -2.99
C LYS A 71 4.53 -3.45 -2.28
N LYS A 72 5.30 -2.36 -2.37
CA LYS A 72 4.92 -1.06 -1.82
C LYS A 72 3.57 -0.57 -2.36
N ARG A 73 3.37 -0.62 -3.69
CA ARG A 73 2.10 -0.22 -4.32
C ARG A 73 0.92 -1.08 -3.84
N ILE A 74 1.12 -2.38 -3.67
CA ILE A 74 0.08 -3.28 -3.16
C ILE A 74 -0.30 -2.86 -1.74
N VAL A 75 0.68 -2.65 -0.85
CA VAL A 75 0.44 -2.24 0.54
C VAL A 75 -0.28 -0.88 0.61
N GLU A 76 0.12 0.08 -0.22
CA GLU A 76 -0.55 1.39 -0.29
C GLU A 76 -2.00 1.27 -0.75
N ASN A 77 -2.27 0.46 -1.78
CA ASN A 77 -3.61 0.20 -2.27
C ASN A 77 -4.48 -0.54 -1.24
N ASP A 78 -3.93 -1.55 -0.57
CA ASP A 78 -4.64 -2.31 0.45
C ASP A 78 -4.96 -1.44 1.67
N LYS A 79 -4.04 -0.56 2.08
CA LYS A 79 -4.30 0.45 3.11
C LYS A 79 -5.49 1.33 2.71
N SER A 80 -5.51 1.83 1.47
CA SER A 80 -6.62 2.67 1.00
C SER A 80 -7.95 1.92 1.00
N LYS A 81 -7.96 0.66 0.56
CA LYS A 81 -9.18 -0.17 0.56
C LYS A 81 -9.70 -0.44 1.97
N ILE A 82 -8.80 -0.71 2.91
CA ILE A 82 -9.18 -0.93 4.32
C ILE A 82 -9.83 0.33 4.88
N LEU A 83 -9.25 1.51 4.65
CA LEU A 83 -9.82 2.78 5.10
C LEU A 83 -11.21 3.03 4.50
N GLN A 84 -11.38 2.80 3.20
CA GLN A 84 -12.68 2.92 2.54
C GLN A 84 -13.71 1.94 3.15
N THR A 85 -13.30 0.70 3.40
CA THR A 85 -14.18 -0.32 3.99
C THR A 85 -14.60 0.06 5.41
N ILE A 86 -13.68 0.64 6.20
CA ILE A 86 -13.99 1.15 7.54
C ILE A 86 -15.03 2.27 7.47
N GLU A 87 -14.86 3.22 6.54
CA GLU A 87 -15.81 4.32 6.35
C GLU A 87 -17.20 3.81 5.94
N GLU A 88 -17.26 2.87 4.99
CA GLU A 88 -18.51 2.22 4.57
C GLU A 88 -19.19 1.47 5.73
N LEU A 89 -18.42 0.77 6.57
CA LEU A 89 -18.93 0.06 7.74
C LEU A 89 -19.46 1.02 8.81
N ASP A 90 -18.74 2.12 9.06
CA ASP A 90 -19.18 3.16 9.99
C ASP A 90 -20.48 3.80 9.52
N GLN A 91 -20.61 4.08 8.22
CA GLN A 91 -21.85 4.63 7.66
C GLN A 91 -23.04 3.66 7.85
N LYS A 92 -22.85 2.38 7.50
CA LYS A 92 -23.88 1.34 7.71
C LYS A 92 -24.25 1.17 9.18
N LYS A 93 -23.27 1.25 10.09
CA LYS A 93 -23.51 1.20 11.54
C LYS A 93 -24.38 2.37 11.99
N LYS A 94 -24.09 3.59 11.53
CA LYS A 94 -24.88 4.79 11.87
C LYS A 94 -26.31 4.69 11.35
N GLU A 95 -26.48 4.24 10.11
CA GLU A 95 -27.81 4.05 9.51
C GLU A 95 -28.63 2.99 10.26
N ALA A 96 -28.05 1.83 10.53
CA ALA A 96 -28.71 0.77 11.27
C ALA A 96 -29.11 1.22 12.68
N LEU A 97 -28.22 1.95 13.38
CA LEU A 97 -28.52 2.49 14.70
C LEU A 97 -29.65 3.53 14.64
N ASN A 98 -29.65 4.42 13.65
CA ASN A 98 -30.69 5.43 13.49
C ASN A 98 -32.07 4.79 13.22
N ILE A 99 -32.13 3.78 12.36
CA ILE A 99 -33.36 3.01 12.09
C ILE A 99 -33.86 2.32 13.37
N ALA A 100 -32.96 1.66 14.09
CA ALA A 100 -33.30 1.00 15.36
C ALA A 100 -33.80 2.01 16.39
N TRP A 101 -33.12 3.16 16.54
CA TRP A 101 -33.53 4.22 17.44
C TRP A 101 -34.91 4.77 17.10
N GLN A 102 -35.19 5.09 15.84
CA GLN A 102 -36.51 5.58 15.41
C GLN A 102 -37.62 4.59 15.74
N LYS A 103 -37.38 3.29 15.51
CA LYS A 103 -38.35 2.25 15.79
C LYS A 103 -38.60 2.10 17.30
N VAL A 104 -37.52 1.99 18.08
CA VAL A 104 -37.61 1.89 19.55
C VAL A 104 -38.29 3.14 20.11
N ASN A 105 -37.98 4.33 19.61
CA ASN A 105 -38.59 5.58 20.07
C ASN A 105 -40.10 5.63 19.79
N LYS A 106 -40.53 5.15 18.62
CA LYS A 106 -41.96 5.04 18.27
C LYS A 106 -42.70 4.05 19.18
N ASP A 107 -42.13 2.87 19.36
CA ASP A 107 -42.73 1.82 20.19
C ASP A 107 -42.77 2.27 21.66
N PHE A 108 -41.71 2.97 22.12
CA PHE A 108 -41.61 3.51 23.47
C PHE A 108 -42.69 4.56 23.76
N GLY A 109 -42.88 5.54 22.87
CA GLY A 109 -43.96 6.52 23.00
C GLY A 109 -45.34 5.87 23.02
N SER A 110 -45.58 4.87 22.16
CA SER A 110 -46.85 4.12 22.11
C SER A 110 -47.14 3.34 23.38
N ILE A 111 -46.13 2.75 24.02
CA ILE A 111 -46.28 2.03 25.30
C ILE A 111 -46.65 3.00 26.41
N PHE A 112 -45.94 4.14 26.51
CA PHE A 112 -46.21 5.15 27.55
C PHE A 112 -47.57 5.80 27.40
N SER A 113 -48.00 6.14 26.18
CA SER A 113 -49.32 6.71 25.95
C SER A 113 -50.46 5.75 26.28
N THR A 114 -50.21 4.43 26.20
CA THR A 114 -51.18 3.39 26.56
C THR A 114 -51.24 3.18 28.07
N LEU A 115 -50.10 3.26 28.77
CA LEU A 115 -50.03 3.08 30.22
C LEU A 115 -50.51 4.30 31.01
N LEU A 116 -50.22 5.51 30.51
CA LEU A 116 -50.52 6.77 31.19
C LEU A 116 -51.21 7.73 30.20
N PRO A 117 -52.53 7.95 30.31
CA PRO A 117 -53.25 8.91 29.47
C PRO A 117 -52.64 10.31 29.61
N GLY A 118 -52.23 10.91 28.48
CA GLY A 118 -51.61 12.24 28.48
C GLY A 118 -50.12 12.26 28.85
N ALA A 119 -49.46 11.10 28.92
CA ALA A 119 -48.00 11.01 28.97
C ALA A 119 -47.40 10.80 27.57
N ASP A 120 -46.27 11.44 27.32
CA ASP A 120 -45.46 11.26 26.10
C ASP A 120 -44.04 10.86 26.51
N ALA A 121 -43.38 10.01 25.73
CA ALA A 121 -42.07 9.48 26.09
C ALA A 121 -41.21 9.27 24.85
N ARG A 122 -39.95 9.70 24.94
CA ARG A 122 -38.99 9.60 23.84
C ARG A 122 -37.57 9.35 24.32
N LEU A 123 -36.80 8.67 23.48
CA LEU A 123 -35.35 8.54 23.57
C LEU A 123 -34.69 9.67 22.80
N ALA A 124 -33.89 10.49 23.48
CA ALA A 124 -33.14 11.57 22.85
C ALA A 124 -31.65 11.46 23.20
N PRO A 125 -30.74 11.88 22.32
CA PRO A 125 -29.33 12.03 22.70
C PRO A 125 -29.20 13.04 23.87
N PRO A 126 -28.20 12.85 24.75
CA PRO A 126 -27.81 13.86 25.73
C PRO A 126 -27.46 15.19 25.05
N GLU A 127 -27.55 16.30 25.79
CA GLU A 127 -27.17 17.61 25.26
C GLU A 127 -25.72 17.62 24.75
N GLY A 128 -25.54 17.95 23.47
CA GLY A 128 -24.23 18.00 22.83
C GLY A 128 -23.69 16.67 22.30
N CYS A 129 -24.41 15.55 22.49
CA CYS A 129 -23.99 14.23 22.05
C CYS A 129 -24.77 13.72 20.84
N GLY A 130 -24.14 12.84 20.05
CA GLY A 130 -24.82 12.11 18.97
C GLY A 130 -25.55 10.87 19.48
N ALA A 131 -26.55 10.36 18.73
CA ALA A 131 -27.28 9.12 19.08
C ALA A 131 -26.37 7.87 19.23
N LEU A 132 -25.12 7.94 18.76
CA LEU A 132 -24.10 6.89 18.90
C LEU A 132 -23.37 6.91 20.25
N GLU A 133 -23.38 8.04 20.95
CA GLU A 133 -22.64 8.25 22.21
C GLU A 133 -23.49 7.88 23.43
N GLY A 134 -24.81 7.85 23.27
CA GLY A 134 -25.76 7.48 24.30
C GLY A 134 -27.16 7.99 23.97
N LEU A 135 -28.15 7.41 24.63
CA LEU A 135 -29.54 7.85 24.57
C LEU A 135 -30.08 7.97 26.00
N GLU A 136 -30.79 9.05 26.25
CA GLU A 136 -31.45 9.36 27.51
C GLU A 136 -32.97 9.32 27.36
N PHE A 137 -33.64 9.00 28.45
CA PHE A 137 -35.09 8.91 28.52
C PHE A 137 -35.68 10.27 28.84
N LYS A 138 -36.52 10.82 27.94
CA LYS A 138 -37.31 12.01 28.23
C LYS A 138 -38.78 11.64 28.29
N VAL A 139 -39.44 11.96 29.39
CA VAL A 139 -40.85 11.66 29.62
C VAL A 139 -41.58 12.95 29.96
N ALA A 140 -42.70 13.21 29.28
CA ALA A 140 -43.65 14.25 29.63
C ALA A 140 -44.89 13.65 30.28
N LEU A 141 -45.37 14.29 31.34
CA LEU A 141 -46.74 14.09 31.83
C LEU A 141 -47.48 15.42 31.68
N GLY A 142 -48.51 15.45 30.84
CA GLY A 142 -49.17 16.70 30.45
C GLY A 142 -48.23 17.61 29.65
N ASN A 143 -48.01 18.84 30.13
CA ASN A 143 -47.20 19.85 29.43
C ASN A 143 -45.73 19.92 29.88
N THR A 144 -45.30 19.12 30.85
CA THR A 144 -43.96 19.24 31.44
C THR A 144 -43.08 18.06 31.05
N TRP A 145 -42.02 18.32 30.29
CA TRP A 145 -40.97 17.34 29.96
C TRP A 145 -39.97 17.21 31.11
N LYS A 146 -39.65 15.98 31.49
CA LYS A 146 -38.61 15.63 32.48
C LYS A 146 -37.54 14.76 31.84
N GLU A 147 -36.32 14.86 32.37
CA GLU A 147 -35.14 14.20 31.80
C GLU A 147 -34.89 12.79 32.37
N ASN A 148 -35.67 12.36 33.37
CA ASN A 148 -35.43 11.10 34.05
C ASN A 148 -36.71 10.56 34.68
N LEU A 149 -36.93 9.24 34.58
CA LEU A 149 -37.94 8.51 35.37
C LEU A 149 -37.73 8.64 36.89
N THR A 150 -36.53 9.09 37.32
CA THR A 150 -36.19 9.30 38.72
C THR A 150 -36.89 10.49 39.36
N GLU A 151 -37.34 11.45 38.57
CA GLU A 151 -38.03 12.67 39.03
C GLU A 151 -39.56 12.51 39.13
N LEU A 152 -40.06 11.28 38.92
CA LEU A 152 -41.47 10.96 39.09
C LEU A 152 -41.77 10.54 40.53
N SER A 153 -42.86 11.09 41.07
CA SER A 153 -43.43 10.67 42.35
C SER A 153 -43.71 9.17 42.33
N GLY A 154 -43.54 8.48 43.46
CA GLY A 154 -43.73 7.02 43.57
C GLY A 154 -45.07 6.54 42.99
N GLY A 155 -46.17 7.28 43.19
CA GLY A 155 -47.47 6.95 42.61
C GLY A 155 -47.51 7.03 41.08
N GLN A 156 -46.81 8.00 40.48
CA GLN A 156 -46.70 8.14 39.02
C GLN A 156 -45.84 7.04 38.39
N ARG A 157 -44.88 6.49 39.14
CA ARG A 157 -44.05 5.35 38.68
C ARG A 157 -44.82 4.03 38.62
N TYR A 158 -45.81 3.85 39.50
CA TYR A 158 -46.60 2.61 39.59
C TYR A 158 -47.97 2.69 38.91
N GLY A 159 -48.32 3.83 38.31
CA GLY A 159 -49.62 4.01 37.64
C GLY A 159 -50.78 4.27 38.61
N GLU A 160 -50.50 4.62 39.87
CA GLU A 160 -51.51 5.08 40.82
C GLU A 160 -51.67 6.59 40.67
N ILE A 161 -52.54 6.99 39.74
CA ILE A 161 -53.09 8.34 39.68
C ILE A 161 -54.57 8.20 40.10
N ASN A 162 -54.90 8.68 41.30
CA ASN A 162 -56.30 8.94 41.69
C ASN A 162 -56.85 10.15 40.94
#